data_AF-A0A378I8X1-F1
#
_entry.id   AF-A0A378I8X1-F1
#
_cell.length_a   1.000
_cell.length_b   1.000
_cell.length_c   1.000
_cell.angle_alpha   90.00
_cell.angle_beta   90.00
_cell.angle_gamma   90.00
#
_symmetry.space_group_name_H-M   'P 1'
#
loop_
_entity.id
_entity.type
_entity.pdbx_description
1 polymer ?
#
loop_
_entity_poly.entity_id
_entity_poly.type
_entity_poly.pdbx_seq_one_letter_code
_entity_poly.pdbx_strand_id
1 'polypeptide(L)' 'MNKRYRDAQTGQYVSEAYAKKHPKTTVGESVKSGKPGKPSRKK' A
#
# COMPACT_ATOMS: atom_id res chain seq x y z
N MET A 1 -6.73 10.01 -5.52
CA MET A 1 -6.63 9.01 -4.44
C MET A 1 -5.51 8.06 -4.84
N ASN A 2 -4.31 8.21 -4.28
CA ASN A 2 -3.20 7.31 -4.62
C ASN A 2 -3.50 5.95 -3.98
N LYS A 3 -3.82 4.95 -4.79
CA LYS A 3 -3.98 3.56 -4.35
C LYS A 3 -2.67 2.85 -4.65
N ARG A 4 -2.07 2.27 -3.61
CA ARG A 4 -0.93 1.38 -3.74
C ARG A 4 -1.42 -0.05 -3.60
N TYR A 5 -0.92 -0.93 -4.45
CA TYR A 5 -1.22 -2.34 -4.38
C TYR A 5 -0.02 -3.06 -3.79
N ARG A 6 -0.27 -3.93 -2.83
CA ARG A 6 0.76 -4.71 -2.15
C ARG A 6 0.34 -6.17 -2.16
N ASP A 7 1.23 -7.04 -2.59
CA ASP A 7 1.03 -8.46 -2.48
C ASP A 7 1.08 -8.87 -1.00
N ALA A 8 0.03 -9.51 -0.51
CA ALA A 8 -0.13 -9.92 0.88
C ALA A 8 0.73 -11.13 1.26
N GLN A 9 1.17 -11.93 0.28
CA GLN A 9 2.02 -13.09 0.54
C GLN A 9 3.48 -12.69 0.71
N THR A 10 3.99 -11.87 -0.20
CA THR A 10 5.41 -11.47 -0.28
C THR A 10 5.68 -10.10 0.34
N GLY A 11 4.65 -9.26 0.47
CA GLY A 11 4.77 -7.90 0.94
C GLY A 11 5.28 -6.92 -0.11
N GLN A 12 5.50 -7.33 -1.36
CA GLN A 12 6.01 -6.46 -2.43
C GLN A 12 4.93 -5.51 -2.96
N TYR A 13 5.33 -4.31 -3.35
CA TYR A 13 4.43 -3.40 -4.05
C TYR A 13 4.31 -3.79 -5.51
N VAL A 14 3.07 -3.94 -5.96
CA VAL A 14 2.73 -4.42 -7.30
C VAL A 14 1.95 -3.36 -8.06
N SER A 15 1.85 -3.53 -9.37
CA SER A 15 1.07 -2.64 -10.23
C SER A 15 -0.43 -2.94 -10.13
N GLU A 16 -1.26 -1.99 -10.54
CA GLU A 16 -2.71 -2.18 -10.58
C GLU A 16 -3.13 -3.33 -11.51
N ALA A 17 -2.43 -3.52 -12.63
CA ALA A 17 -2.70 -4.61 -13.54
C ALA A 17 -2.45 -5.98 -12.88
N TYR A 18 -1.40 -6.07 -12.05
CA TYR A 18 -1.13 -7.27 -11.26
C TYR A 18 -2.22 -7.49 -10.21
N ALA A 19 -2.63 -6.44 -9.49
CA ALA A 19 -3.69 -6.51 -8.51
C ALA A 19 -5.03 -7.01 -9.10
N LYS A 20 -5.36 -6.59 -10.33
CA LYS A 20 -6.55 -7.04 -11.06
C LYS A 20 -6.46 -8.52 -11.46
N LYS A 21 -5.26 -9.01 -11.80
CA LYS A 21 -5.03 -10.44 -12.10
C LYS A 21 -5.01 -11.30 -10.84
N HIS A 22 -4.55 -10.76 -9.71
CA HIS A 22 -4.39 -11.47 -8.44
C HIS A 22 -5.17 -10.80 -7.29
N PRO A 23 -6.51 -10.66 -7.40
CA PRO A 23 -7.30 -9.97 -6.39
C PRO A 23 -7.35 -10.70 -5.04
N LYS A 24 -7.05 -12.01 -5.03
CA LYS A 24 -7.05 -12.83 -3.81
C LYS A 24 -5.82 -12.62 -2.94
N THR A 25 -4.68 -12.27 -3.54
CA THR A 25 -3.40 -12.12 -2.84
C THR A 25 -2.91 -10.69 -2.83
N THR A 26 -3.62 -9.75 -3.47
CA THR A 26 -3.22 -8.35 -3.52
C THR A 26 -4.14 -7.48 -2.66
N VAL A 27 -3.55 -6.63 -1.83
CA VAL A 27 -4.24 -5.63 -1.01
C VAL A 27 -4.11 -4.26 -1.65
N GLY A 28 -5.23 -3.58 -1.85
CA GLY A 28 -5.27 -2.19 -2.31
C GLY A 28 -5.35 -1.23 -1.14
N GLU A 29 -4.23 -0.59 -0.80
CA GLU A 29 -4.16 0.43 0.24
C GLU A 29 -4.38 1.80 -0.37
N SER A 30 -5.46 2.48 0.04
CA SER A 30 -5.60 3.90 -0.25
C SER A 30 -4.74 4.67 0.74
N VAL A 31 -3.60 5.19 0.29
CA VAL A 31 -2.84 6.17 1.09
C VAL A 31 -3.68 7.44 1.17
N LYS A 32 -4.53 7.50 2.21
CA LYS A 32 -5.10 8.76 2.66
C LYS A 32 -3.89 9.60 3.05
N SER A 33 -3.70 10.72 2.38
CA SER A 33 -2.73 11.76 2.74
C SER A 33 -3.15 12.43 4.06
N GLY A 34 -3.41 11.64 5.10
CA GLY A 34 -3.32 12.10 6.47
C GLY A 34 -1.84 12.29 6.72
N LYS A 35 -1.43 13.56 6.82
CA LYS A 35 -0.13 14.08 7.28
C LYS A 35 0.86 12.97 7.68
N PRO A 36 2.04 12.84 7.04
CA PRO A 36 3.06 11.91 7.53
C PRO A 36 3.24 12.24 9.01
N GLY A 37 2.90 11.28 9.88
CA GLY A 37 3.09 11.46 11.31
C GLY A 37 4.54 11.88 11.48
N LYS A 38 4.75 13.14 11.91
CA LYS A 38 6.10 13.67 12.14
C LYS A 38 6.83 12.60 12.95
N PRO A 39 8.01 12.13 12.54
CA PRO A 39 8.75 11.20 13.37
C PRO A 39 8.96 11.95 14.68
N SER A 40 8.27 11.53 15.75
CA SER A 40 8.54 12.03 17.08
C SER A 40 9.92 11.49 17.42
N ARG A 41 10.96 12.24 17.04
CA ARG A 41 12.30 12.13 17.61
C ARG A 41 12.09 12.38 19.11
N LYS A 42 11.87 11.31 19.85
CA LYS A 42 11.83 11.33 21.30
C LYS A 42 13.29 11.55 21.73
N LYS A 43 13.50 12.68 22.40
CA LYS A 43 14.77 13.22 22.88
C LYS A 43 15.35 12.36 23.99
#